data_AF-A0A9N9C920-F1
#
_entry.id   AF-A0A9N9C920-F1
#
_cell.length_a   1.000
_cell.length_b   1.000
_cell.length_c   1.000
_cell.angle_alpha   90.00
_cell.angle_beta   90.00
_cell.angle_gamma   90.00
#
_symmetry.space_group_name_H-M   'P 1'
#
loop_
_entity.id
_entity.type
_entity.pdbx_description
1 polymer ?
#
loop_
_entity_poly.entity_id
_entity_poly.type
_entity_poly.pdbx_seq_one_letter_code
_entity_poly.pdbx_strand_id
1 'polypeptide(L)'
;MELLNIGRHCSNTDCNQLDYLPFKCQHCRNYYCGEHSKPKQHSCINLPPTDDGERVPICPICDIPVPISRGENPNVRTSGKTSRTNSSGSIIL
;
A
#
# COMPACT_ATOMS: atom_id res chain seq x y z
N MET A 1 -1.08 -20.60 -32.87
CA MET A 1 -1.75 -20.23 -31.61
C MET A 1 -0.89 -19.15 -30.96
N GLU A 2 -1.30 -17.89 -31.04
CA GLU A 2 -0.50 -16.78 -30.55
C GLU A 2 -0.92 -16.41 -29.12
N LEU A 3 -0.22 -16.97 -28.13
CA LEU A 3 -0.30 -16.53 -26.73
C LEU A 3 0.95 -15.71 -26.35
N LEU A 4 1.47 -14.88 -27.26
CA LEU A 4 2.85 -14.40 -27.12
C LEU A 4 3.05 -13.24 -26.12
N ASN A 5 2.01 -12.63 -25.54
CA ASN A 5 2.17 -11.36 -24.82
C ASN A 5 1.38 -11.25 -23.50
N ILE A 6 1.07 -12.36 -22.83
CA ILE A 6 0.39 -12.31 -21.53
C ILE A 6 1.44 -12.14 -20.41
N GLY A 7 1.37 -11.00 -19.71
CA GLY A 7 2.27 -10.67 -18.59
C GLY A 7 3.26 -9.54 -18.87
N ARG A 8 3.96 -9.08 -17.83
CA ARG A 8 5.07 -8.11 -17.91
C ARG A 8 6.21 -8.50 -17.00
N HIS A 9 7.43 -8.14 -17.40
CA HIS A 9 8.61 -8.31 -16.58
C HIS A 9 8.66 -7.27 -15.46
N CYS A 10 9.14 -7.71 -14.29
CA CYS A 10 9.45 -6.86 -13.16
C CYS A 10 10.55 -5.84 -13.55
N SER A 11 10.29 -4.57 -13.31
CA SER A 11 11.23 -3.47 -13.61
C SER A 11 12.34 -3.32 -12.57
N ASN A 12 12.40 -4.21 -11.56
CA ASN A 12 13.51 -4.24 -10.61
C ASN A 12 14.75 -4.85 -11.29
N THR A 13 15.89 -4.19 -11.12
CA THR A 13 17.18 -4.53 -11.75
C THR A 13 17.63 -5.95 -11.46
N ASP A 14 17.30 -6.47 -10.29
CA ASP A 14 17.79 -7.76 -9.80
C ASP A 14 16.79 -8.92 -9.96
N CYS A 15 15.59 -8.67 -10.51
CA CYS A 15 14.51 -9.65 -10.55
C CYS A 15 14.15 -10.12 -11.97
N ASN A 16 13.82 -9.18 -12.86
CA ASN A 16 13.35 -9.43 -14.24
C ASN A 16 12.28 -10.55 -14.41
N GLN A 17 11.56 -10.92 -13.35
CA GLN A 17 10.57 -12.00 -13.36
C GLN A 17 9.37 -11.61 -14.22
N LEU A 18 8.92 -12.53 -15.10
CA LEU A 18 7.67 -12.38 -15.84
C LEU A 18 6.48 -12.64 -14.90
N ASP A 19 5.65 -11.64 -14.70
CA ASP A 19 4.45 -11.73 -13.86
C ASP A 19 3.18 -11.51 -14.71
N TYR A 20 2.18 -12.36 -14.51
CA TYR A 20 0.90 -12.30 -15.22
C TYR A 20 -0.10 -11.33 -14.55
N LEU A 21 0.17 -10.92 -13.31
CA LEU A 21 -0.55 -9.89 -12.56
C LEU A 21 0.41 -8.73 -12.21
N PRO A 22 0.94 -8.00 -13.21
CA PRO A 22 1.92 -6.96 -12.96
C PRO A 22 1.33 -5.78 -12.18
N PHE A 23 2.01 -5.39 -11.10
CA PHE A 23 1.63 -4.26 -10.26
C PHE A 23 2.26 -2.97 -10.78
N LYS A 24 1.43 -1.97 -11.08
CA LYS A 24 1.92 -0.64 -11.48
C LYS A 24 2.15 0.22 -10.24
N CYS A 25 3.38 0.66 -10.02
CA CYS A 25 3.70 1.55 -8.91
C CYS A 25 3.07 2.95 -9.14
N GLN A 26 2.41 3.50 -8.13
CA GLN A 26 1.77 4.83 -8.21
C GLN A 26 2.79 5.99 -8.32
N HIS A 27 4.02 5.77 -7.82
CA HIS A 27 5.06 6.81 -7.72
C HIS A 27 5.98 6.85 -8.94
N CYS A 28 6.55 5.70 -9.34
CA CYS A 28 7.45 5.62 -10.49
C CYS A 28 6.76 5.15 -11.79
N ARG A 29 5.50 4.72 -11.74
CA ARG A 29 4.68 4.26 -12.89
C ARG A 29 5.22 3.03 -13.65
N ASN A 30 6.24 2.37 -13.14
CA ASN A 30 6.79 1.10 -13.64
C ASN A 30 6.01 -0.12 -13.14
N TYR A 31 6.22 -1.27 -13.78
CA TYR A 31 5.56 -2.54 -13.46
C TYR A 31 6.47 -3.50 -12.70
N TYR A 32 5.93 -4.15 -11.67
CA TYR A 32 6.66 -5.03 -10.78
C TYR A 32 5.90 -6.34 -10.53
N CYS A 33 6.62 -7.42 -10.21
CA CYS A 33 6.02 -8.68 -9.78
C CYS A 33 5.47 -8.58 -8.34
N GLY A 34 4.78 -9.62 -7.89
CA GLY A 34 4.20 -9.67 -6.54
C GLY A 34 5.21 -9.37 -5.41
N GLU A 35 6.44 -9.89 -5.51
CA GLU A 35 7.51 -9.68 -4.53
C GLU A 35 8.08 -8.25 -4.53
N HIS A 36 7.89 -7.50 -5.62
CA HIS A 36 8.41 -6.14 -5.79
C HIS A 36 7.29 -5.09 -5.88
N SER A 37 6.07 -5.45 -5.47
CA SER A 37 4.87 -4.62 -5.60
C SER A 37 4.90 -3.36 -4.72
N LYS A 38 5.56 -3.41 -3.55
CA LYS A 38 5.67 -2.25 -2.65
C LYS A 38 6.84 -1.33 -3.05
N PRO A 39 6.72 0.00 -2.85
CA PRO A 39 7.79 0.94 -3.17
C PRO A 39 9.15 0.64 -2.52
N LYS A 40 9.13 0.16 -1.27
CA LYS A 40 10.33 -0.25 -0.55
C LYS A 40 11.03 -1.47 -1.16
N GLN A 41 10.29 -2.35 -1.82
CA GLN A 41 10.83 -3.61 -2.36
C GLN A 41 11.61 -3.38 -3.66
N HIS A 42 11.28 -2.34 -4.44
CA HIS A 42 11.96 -2.01 -5.69
C HIS A 42 12.76 -0.71 -5.63
N SER A 43 13.10 -0.24 -4.42
CA SER A 43 13.88 1.00 -4.22
C SER A 43 13.32 2.18 -5.02
N CYS A 44 12.02 2.46 -4.85
CA CYS A 44 11.31 3.41 -5.70
C CYS A 44 11.95 4.81 -5.70
N ILE A 45 12.33 5.28 -6.89
CA ILE A 45 13.01 6.57 -7.06
C ILE A 45 12.15 7.79 -6.73
N ASN A 46 10.83 7.66 -6.80
CA ASN A 46 9.87 8.75 -6.57
C ASN A 46 9.10 8.60 -5.25
N LEU A 47 9.61 7.83 -4.29
CA LEU A 47 8.92 7.63 -3.01
C LEU A 47 9.03 8.89 -2.13
N PRO A 48 7.92 9.52 -1.71
CA PRO A 48 8.00 10.59 -0.73
C PRO A 48 8.43 10.04 0.64
N PRO A 49 9.07 10.87 1.51
CA PRO A 49 9.58 10.43 2.81
C PRO A 49 8.53 9.83 3.75
N THR A 50 7.25 10.12 3.51
CA THR A 50 6.11 9.75 4.36
C THR A 50 5.32 8.54 3.87
N ASP A 51 5.64 7.99 2.69
CA ASP A 51 4.91 6.84 2.11
C ASP A 51 5.79 5.60 2.17
N ASP A 52 5.79 4.89 3.29
CA ASP A 52 6.49 3.63 3.43
C ASP A 52 5.71 2.41 2.86
N GLY A 53 4.55 2.65 2.26
CA GLY A 53 3.68 1.63 1.67
C GLY A 53 2.73 0.96 2.66
N GLU A 54 2.70 1.41 3.92
CA GLU A 54 1.75 0.94 4.94
C GLU A 54 0.46 1.78 4.85
N ARG A 55 -0.48 1.33 4.02
CA ARG A 55 -1.77 2.00 3.84
C ARG A 55 -2.65 1.78 5.06
N VAL A 56 -3.02 2.87 5.73
CA VAL A 56 -3.96 2.87 6.84
C VAL A 56 -5.40 2.80 6.31
N PRO A 57 -6.25 1.86 6.79
CA PRO A 57 -7.64 1.81 6.35
C PRO A 57 -8.41 3.06 6.81
N ILE A 58 -9.29 3.56 5.94
CA ILE A 58 -10.21 4.65 6.27
C ILE A 58 -11.46 4.07 6.95
N CYS A 59 -11.93 4.72 8.00
CA CYS A 59 -13.20 4.35 8.62
C CYS A 59 -14.37 4.73 7.71
N PRO A 60 -15.25 3.79 7.30
CA PRO A 60 -16.38 4.09 6.43
C PRO A 60 -17.50 4.91 7.10
N ILE A 61 -17.39 5.17 8.41
CA ILE A 61 -18.41 5.89 9.18
C ILE A 61 -18.03 7.38 9.36
N CYS A 62 -16.75 7.65 9.62
CA CYS A 62 -16.28 9.00 9.93
C CYS A 62 -15.23 9.54 8.95
N ASP A 63 -14.84 8.76 7.94
CA ASP A 63 -13.89 9.14 6.88
C ASP A 63 -12.47 9.50 7.38
N ILE A 64 -12.10 9.04 8.57
CA ILE A 64 -10.80 9.30 9.20
C ILE A 64 -9.89 8.05 9.07
N PRO A 65 -8.58 8.20 8.80
CA PRO A 65 -7.63 7.10 8.84
C PRO A 65 -7.58 6.46 10.23
N VAL A 66 -7.69 5.12 10.30
CA VAL A 66 -7.66 4.37 11.55
C VAL A 66 -6.29 3.72 11.72
N PRO A 67 -5.34 4.32 12.46
CA PRO A 67 -4.05 3.71 12.71
C PRO A 67 -4.25 2.41 13.49
N ILE A 68 -3.75 1.31 12.92
CA ILE A 68 -3.75 -0.03 13.51
C ILE A 68 -2.31 -0.39 13.90
N SER A 69 -2.11 -0.83 15.14
CA SER A 69 -0.79 -1.27 15.58
C SER A 69 -0.44 -2.62 14.94
N ARG A 70 0.85 -2.90 14.71
CA ARG A 70 1.28 -4.21 14.21
C ARG A 70 0.83 -5.32 15.18
N GLY A 71 0.01 -6.24 14.70
CA GLY A 71 -0.56 -7.34 15.49
C GLY A 71 -1.97 -7.07 16.05
N GLU A 72 -2.52 -5.87 15.87
CA GLU A 72 -3.90 -5.55 16.24
C GLU A 72 -4.85 -5.93 15.10
N ASN A 73 -5.96 -6.63 15.43
CA ASN A 73 -6.94 -7.01 14.41
C ASN A 73 -7.73 -5.76 13.96
N PRO A 74 -7.73 -5.41 12.64
CA PRO A 74 -8.38 -4.19 12.15
C PRO A 74 -9.88 -4.12 12.47
N ASN A 75 -10.55 -5.28 12.57
CA ASN A 75 -11.99 -5.36 12.79
C ASN A 75 -12.42 -4.99 14.22
N VAL A 76 -11.52 -5.14 15.20
CA VAL A 76 -11.80 -4.78 16.60
C VAL A 76 -11.83 -3.26 16.76
N ARG A 77 -10.94 -2.56 16.06
CA ARG A 77 -10.77 -1.10 16.17
C ARG A 77 -11.84 -0.32 15.41
N THR A 78 -12.36 -0.87 14.31
CA THR A 78 -13.49 -0.27 13.54
C THR A 78 -14.84 -0.45 14.23
N SER A 79 -15.04 -1.52 15.00
CA SER A 79 -16.32 -1.80 15.68
C SER A 79 -16.54 -0.97 16.95
N GLY A 80 -15.46 -0.42 17.55
CA GLY A 80 -15.49 0.23 18.87
C GLY A 80 -15.59 1.76 18.88
N LYS A 81 -15.68 2.43 17.73
CA LYS A 81 -15.74 3.90 17.65
C LYS A 81 -17.11 4.39 17.16
N THR A 82 -18.17 4.14 17.93
CA THR A 82 -19.33 5.03 17.94
C THR A 82 -18.88 6.38 18.51
N SER A 83 -18.84 7.41 17.66
CA SER A 83 -18.63 8.83 17.97
C SER A 83 -18.44 9.16 19.45
N ARG A 84 -17.20 9.35 19.88
CA ARG A 84 -16.88 10.27 20.97
C ARG A 84 -15.73 11.15 20.50
N THR A 85 -16.10 12.33 20.02
CA THR A 85 -15.21 13.49 19.97
C THR A 85 -14.74 13.76 21.39
N ASN A 86 -13.45 13.59 21.66
CA ASN A 86 -12.76 14.28 22.74
C ASN A 86 -11.90 15.38 22.10
N SER A 87 -12.20 16.60 22.54
CA SER A 87 -11.78 17.92 22.06
C SER A 87 -10.30 18.23 22.28
N SER A 88 -9.40 17.33 21.89
CA SER A 88 -7.96 17.54 21.97
C SER A 88 -7.32 16.95 20.71
N GLY A 89 -7.50 17.65 19.59
CA GLY A 89 -6.90 17.30 18.30
C GLY A 89 -5.38 17.39 18.33
N SER A 90 -4.71 16.37 18.88
CA SER A 90 -3.29 16.15 18.63
C SER A 90 -3.16 15.12 17.53
N ILE A 91 -3.03 15.64 16.31
CA ILE A 91 -2.28 15.00 15.25
C ILE A 91 -0.85 14.88 15.79
N ILE A 92 -0.43 13.68 16.17
CA ILE A 92 0.99 13.44 16.45
C ILE A 92 1.65 13.28 15.09
N LEU A 93 2.52 14.24 14.77
CA LEU A 93 3.44 14.25 13.62
C LEU A 93 4.30 12.98 13.56
#